data_AF-A0A955I4J3-F1
#
_entry.id   AF-A0A955I4J3-F1
#
_cell.length_a   1.000
_cell.length_b   1.000
_cell.length_c   1.000
_cell.angle_alpha   90.00
_cell.angle_beta   90.00
_cell.angle_gamma   90.00
#
_symmetry.space_group_name_H-M   'P 1'
#
loop_
_entity.id
_entity.type
_entity.pdbx_description
1 polymer ?
#
loop_
_entity_poly.entity_id
_entity_poly.type
_entity_poly.pdbx_seq_one_letter_code
_entity_poly.pdbx_strand_id
1 'polypeptide(L)'
;MWNLTRSSLKKRLLVVDEAWNIMQYEASAKFLFGLVKRARKYGLGVTTITQDVEDFMSSNYGKAIVTNGSIQLLLKQSPASIDVLQNTFKLTDQEKYILLNAAVGQ
;
A
#
# COMPACT_ATOMS: atom_id res chain seq x y z
N MET A 1 -2.45 -1.64 19.83
CA MET A 1 -3.24 -0.89 18.82
C MET A 1 -4.46 -1.66 18.33
N TRP A 2 -4.34 -2.85 17.69
CA TRP A 2 -5.50 -3.61 17.16
C TRP A 2 -6.61 -3.90 18.20
N ASN A 3 -6.24 -4.25 19.43
CA ASN A 3 -7.21 -4.48 20.51
C ASN A 3 -7.99 -3.21 20.89
N LEU A 4 -7.37 -2.03 20.81
CA LEU A 4 -8.03 -0.74 21.07
C LEU A 4 -9.02 -0.37 19.96
N THR A 5 -8.72 -0.75 18.71
CA THR A 5 -9.65 -0.58 17.58
C THR A 5 -10.90 -1.45 17.73
N ARG A 6 -10.74 -2.64 18.32
CA ARG A 6 -11.86 -3.56 18.56
C ARG A 6 -12.70 -3.21 19.79
N SER A 7 -12.14 -2.56 20.80
CA SER A 7 -12.84 -2.27 22.06
C SER A 7 -13.86 -1.13 21.96
N SER A 8 -13.70 -0.23 20.99
CA SER A 8 -14.63 0.88 20.77
C SER A 8 -14.79 1.17 19.28
N LEU A 9 -16.02 1.13 18.77
CA LEU A 9 -16.30 1.46 17.38
C LEU A 9 -16.22 2.99 17.19
N LYS A 10 -15.04 3.48 16.83
CA LYS A 10 -14.77 4.89 16.52
C LYS A 10 -13.99 4.97 15.20
N LYS A 11 -14.29 5.98 14.39
CA LYS A 11 -13.54 6.23 13.15
C LYS A 11 -12.09 6.59 13.48
N ARG A 12 -11.13 5.87 12.88
CA ARG A 12 -9.69 6.09 13.06
C ARG A 12 -8.96 5.88 11.75
N LEU A 13 -7.79 6.48 11.62
CA LEU A 13 -6.86 6.23 10.52
C LEU A 13 -5.57 5.65 11.11
N LEU A 14 -5.12 4.53 10.55
CA LEU A 14 -3.78 3.99 10.77
C LEU A 14 -2.95 4.31 9.54
N VAL A 15 -1.94 5.15 9.71
CA VAL A 15 -0.94 5.42 8.68
C VAL A 15 0.31 4.62 9.01
N VAL A 16 0.75 3.81 8.05
CA VAL A 16 1.96 3.02 8.11
C VAL A 16 2.93 3.59 7.10
N ASP A 17 3.87 4.41 7.59
CA ASP A 17 4.92 4.99 6.77
C ASP A 17 6.07 3.98 6.59
N GLU A 18 6.76 4.07 5.45
CA GLU A 18 7.85 3.17 5.06
C GLU A 18 7.50 1.68 5.23
N ALA A 19 6.31 1.29 4.76
CA ALA A 19 5.71 -0.01 5.05
C ALA A 19 6.48 -1.21 4.43
N TRP A 20 7.48 -0.99 3.58
CA TRP A 20 8.36 -2.04 3.04
C TRP A 20 9.06 -2.83 4.15
N ASN A 21 9.43 -2.17 5.25
CA ASN A 21 10.09 -2.80 6.40
C ASN A 21 9.25 -3.91 7.05
N ILE A 22 7.93 -3.75 7.10
CA ILE A 22 6.97 -4.72 7.61
C ILE A 22 6.82 -5.89 6.63
N MET A 23 6.98 -5.63 5.33
CA MET A 23 6.83 -6.64 4.29
C MET A 23 8.00 -7.64 4.23
N GLN A 24 9.17 -7.26 4.77
CA GLN A 24 10.37 -8.13 4.81
C GLN A 24 10.17 -9.41 5.63
N TYR A 25 9.30 -9.38 6.65
CA TYR A 25 9.07 -10.51 7.55
C TYR A 25 7.68 -11.09 7.32
N GLU A 26 7.61 -12.40 7.07
CA GLU A 26 6.34 -13.08 6.73
C GLU A 26 5.26 -12.89 7.80
N ALA A 27 5.63 -13.00 9.08
CA ALA A 27 4.69 -12.84 10.19
C ALA A 27 4.09 -11.41 10.24
N SER A 28 4.93 -10.40 10.00
CA SER A 28 4.55 -8.99 10.00
C SER A 28 3.69 -8.64 8.79
N ALA A 29 4.07 -9.13 7.60
CA ALA A 29 3.28 -8.98 6.37
C ALA A 29 1.88 -9.62 6.51
N LYS A 30 1.82 -10.84 7.08
CA LYS A 30 0.56 -11.55 7.35
C LYS A 30 -0.32 -10.80 8.35
N PHE A 31 0.28 -10.17 9.37
CA PHE A 31 -0.44 -9.33 10.32
C PHE A 31 -1.06 -8.11 9.62
N LEU A 32 -0.27 -7.35 8.85
CA LEU A 32 -0.74 -6.16 8.12
C LEU A 32 -1.86 -6.53 7.13
N PHE A 33 -1.69 -7.61 6.38
CA PHE A 33 -2.70 -8.15 5.49
C PHE A 33 -4.02 -8.48 6.22
N GLY A 34 -3.93 -9.19 7.35
CA GLY A 34 -5.11 -9.50 8.15
C GLY A 34 -5.79 -8.25 8.70
N LEU A 35 -5.00 -7.24 9.07
CA LEU A 35 -5.51 -5.94 9.52
C LEU A 35 -6.26 -5.23 8.39
N VAL A 36 -5.67 -5.09 7.20
CA VAL A 36 -6.27 -4.45 6.02
C VAL A 36 -7.61 -5.10 5.66
N LYS A 37 -7.69 -6.44 5.63
CA LYS A 37 -8.93 -7.17 5.32
C LYS A 37 -10.06 -6.95 6.33
N ARG A 38 -9.76 -6.55 7.57
CA ARG A 38 -10.75 -6.40 8.65
C ARG A 38 -11.00 -4.95 9.05
N ALA A 39 -10.11 -4.02 8.70
CA ALA A 39 -10.12 -2.65 9.21
C ALA A 39 -11.47 -1.94 9.01
N ARG A 40 -12.09 -2.11 7.83
CA ARG A 40 -13.40 -1.53 7.49
C ARG A 40 -14.51 -1.91 8.47
N LYS A 41 -14.54 -3.16 8.95
CA LYS A 41 -15.54 -3.66 9.91
C LYS A 41 -15.49 -2.89 11.24
N TYR A 42 -14.33 -2.35 11.59
CA TYR A 42 -14.11 -1.67 12.87
C TYR A 42 -13.94 -0.15 12.73
N GLY A 43 -14.33 0.44 11.58
CA GLY A 43 -14.21 1.87 11.34
C GLY A 43 -12.76 2.38 11.25
N LEU A 44 -11.81 1.48 10.95
CA LEU A 44 -10.40 1.82 10.76
C LEU A 44 -10.10 1.96 9.26
N GLY A 45 -9.63 3.13 8.86
CA GLY A 45 -8.92 3.32 7.59
C GLY A 45 -7.45 2.92 7.77
N VAL A 46 -6.86 2.30 6.74
CA VAL A 46 -5.44 1.91 6.74
C VAL A 46 -4.81 2.48 5.49
N THR A 47 -3.75 3.26 5.68
CA THR A 47 -2.97 3.86 4.61
C THR A 47 -1.53 3.39 4.76
N THR A 48 -1.03 2.70 3.74
CA THR A 48 0.38 2.28 3.65
C THR A 48 1.10 3.20 2.69
N ILE A 49 2.27 3.70 3.09
CA ILE A 49 3.13 4.56 2.28
C ILE A 49 4.46 3.83 2.10
N THR A 50 4.97 3.77 0.88
CA THR A 50 6.25 3.12 0.57
C THR A 50 6.85 3.70 -0.71
N GLN A 51 8.17 3.77 -0.77
CA GLN A 51 8.93 4.13 -1.97
C GLN A 51 9.27 2.87 -2.79
N ASP A 52 9.53 1.75 -2.10
CA ASP A 52 9.83 0.47 -2.71
C ASP A 52 8.57 -0.38 -2.84
N VAL A 53 7.97 -0.34 -4.04
CA VAL A 53 6.79 -1.14 -4.36
C VAL A 53 7.16 -2.58 -4.70
N GLU A 54 8.40 -2.83 -5.13
CA GLU A 54 8.90 -4.18 -5.45
C GLU A 54 8.80 -5.13 -4.25
N ASP A 55 9.07 -4.64 -3.03
CA ASP A 55 8.95 -5.42 -1.79
C ASP A 55 7.50 -5.86 -1.50
N PHE A 56 6.52 -5.04 -1.91
CA PHE A 56 5.12 -5.43 -1.84
C PHE A 56 4.76 -6.47 -2.91
N MET A 57 5.41 -6.39 -4.06
CA MET A 57 5.12 -7.27 -5.19
C MET A 57 5.79 -8.64 -5.07
N SER A 58 6.94 -8.72 -4.40
CA SER A 58 7.65 -9.96 -4.09
C SER A 58 6.95 -10.77 -2.98
N SER A 59 6.23 -10.10 -2.08
CA SER A 59 5.48 -10.74 -1.00
C SER A 59 4.12 -11.30 -1.46
N ASN A 60 3.82 -12.55 -1.06
CA ASN A 60 2.51 -13.17 -1.26
C ASN A 60 1.35 -12.36 -0.65
N TYR A 61 1.64 -11.53 0.36
CA TYR A 61 0.64 -10.70 1.05
C TYR A 61 0.55 -9.28 0.48
N GLY A 62 1.63 -8.75 -0.10
CA GLY A 62 1.71 -7.35 -0.50
C GLY A 62 0.82 -7.02 -1.70
N LYS A 63 0.76 -7.89 -2.71
CA LYS A 63 -0.22 -7.78 -3.81
C LYS A 63 -1.65 -7.61 -3.29
N ALA A 64 -2.01 -8.36 -2.25
CA ALA A 64 -3.34 -8.30 -1.69
C ALA A 64 -3.57 -7.01 -0.88
N ILE A 65 -2.56 -6.49 -0.17
CA ILE A 65 -2.64 -5.20 0.52
C ILE A 65 -2.90 -4.07 -0.49
N VAL A 66 -2.15 -4.06 -1.59
CA VAL A 66 -2.29 -3.06 -2.66
C VAL A 66 -3.67 -3.12 -3.33
N THR A 67 -4.11 -4.31 -3.73
CA THR A 67 -5.39 -4.51 -4.44
C THR A 67 -6.63 -4.34 -3.57
N ASN A 68 -6.54 -4.51 -2.25
CA ASN A 68 -7.65 -4.26 -1.32
C ASN A 68 -7.73 -2.79 -0.88
N GLY A 69 -6.76 -1.95 -1.26
CA GLY A 69 -6.82 -0.52 -1.05
C GLY A 69 -7.94 0.10 -1.90
N SER A 70 -8.86 0.81 -1.27
CA SER A 70 -9.93 1.53 -1.98
C SER A 70 -9.43 2.76 -2.74
N ILE A 71 -8.27 3.28 -2.34
CA ILE A 71 -7.61 4.45 -2.93
C ILE A 71 -6.14 4.08 -3.09
N GLN A 72 -5.60 4.34 -4.27
CA GLN A 72 -4.19 4.19 -4.59
C GLN A 72 -3.71 5.55 -5.09
N LEU A 73 -2.66 6.07 -4.45
CA LEU A 73 -2.03 7.32 -4.86
C LEU A 73 -0.60 6.99 -5.31
N LEU A 74 -0.36 7.11 -6.61
CA LEU A 74 0.97 6.96 -7.19
C LEU A 74 1.49 8.37 -7.52
N LEU A 75 2.60 8.74 -6.90
CA LEU A 75 3.33 9.98 -7.18
C LEU A 75 4.46 9.70 -8.17
N LYS A 76 5.26 10.71 -8.52
CA LYS A 76 6.47 10.54 -9.35
C LYS A 76 7.26 9.26 -9.03
N GLN A 77 7.56 8.48 -10.07
CA GLN A 77 8.27 7.21 -9.96
C GLN A 77 9.64 7.24 -10.65
N SER A 78 10.54 6.37 -10.20
CA SER A 78 11.82 6.17 -10.86
C SER A 78 11.65 5.36 -12.17
N PRO A 79 12.50 5.59 -13.19
CA PRO A 79 12.52 4.74 -14.38
C PRO A 79 12.83 3.26 -14.09
N ALA A 80 13.47 2.94 -12.97
CA ALA A 80 13.81 1.56 -12.61
C ALA A 80 12.57 0.78 -12.14
N SER A 81 11.66 1.42 -11.41
CA SER A 81 10.49 0.77 -10.80
C SER A 81 9.21 0.86 -11.65
N ILE A 82 9.20 1.70 -12.68
CA ILE A 82 7.97 2.03 -13.43
C ILE A 82 7.35 0.85 -14.17
N ASP A 83 8.15 -0.09 -14.69
CA ASP A 83 7.65 -1.25 -15.44
C ASP A 83 6.95 -2.25 -14.51
N VAL A 84 7.48 -2.43 -13.30
CA VAL A 84 6.85 -3.25 -12.27
C VAL A 84 5.50 -2.64 -11.87
N LEU A 85 5.47 -1.32 -11.68
CA LEU A 85 4.25 -0.59 -11.34
C LEU A 85 3.20 -0.66 -12.44
N GLN A 86 3.59 -0.44 -13.69
CA GLN A 86 2.70 -0.53 -14.83
C GLN A 86 1.99 -1.89 -14.87
N ASN A 87 2.75 -2.98 -14.71
CA ASN A 87 2.19 -4.34 -14.71
C ASN A 87 1.30 -4.63 -13.51
N THR A 88 1.65 -4.08 -12.34
CA THR A 88 0.96 -4.26 -11.07
C THR A 88 -0.40 -3.57 -11.06
N PHE A 89 -0.40 -2.29 -11.41
CA PHE A 89 -1.57 -1.42 -11.35
C PHE A 89 -2.34 -1.36 -12.67
N LYS A 90 -1.87 -2.09 -13.69
CA LYS A 90 -2.45 -2.12 -15.05
C LYS A 90 -2.54 -0.72 -15.66
N LEU A 91 -1.47 0.05 -15.49
CA LEU A 91 -1.38 1.40 -16.02
C LEU A 91 -1.24 1.37 -17.53
N THR A 92 -1.87 2.34 -18.18
CA THR A 92 -1.64 2.67 -19.58
C THR A 92 -0.24 3.25 -19.79
N ASP A 93 0.26 3.21 -21.01
CA ASP A 93 1.54 3.86 -21.35
C ASP A 93 1.50 5.37 -21.08
N GLN A 94 0.32 5.99 -21.20
CA GLN A 94 0.12 7.41 -20.88
C GLN A 94 0.25 7.69 -19.38
N GLU A 95 -0.38 6.88 -18.51
CA GLU A 95 -0.25 7.03 -17.05
C GLU A 95 1.19 6.80 -16.61
N LYS A 96 1.87 5.79 -17.18
CA LYS A 96 3.30 5.57 -16.98
C LYS A 96 4.12 6.81 -17.37
N TYR A 97 3.86 7.40 -18.53
CA TYR A 97 4.55 8.60 -18.98
C TYR A 97 4.34 9.78 -18.01
N ILE A 98 3.12 9.94 -17.48
CA ILE A 98 2.81 10.96 -16.47
C ILE A 98 3.63 10.72 -15.20
N LEU A 99 3.66 9.49 -14.67
CA LEU A 99 4.41 9.17 -13.43
C LEU A 99 5.92 9.38 -13.57
N LEU A 100 6.49 9.23 -14.76
CA LEU A 100 7.91 9.50 -15.01
C LEU A 100 8.23 11.00 -15.06
N ASN A 101 7.30 11.79 -15.60
CA ASN A 101 7.50 13.22 -15.86
C ASN A 101 6.86 14.14 -14.80
N ALA A 102 6.17 13.58 -13.81
CA ALA A 102 5.57 14.34 -12.72
C ALA A 102 6.62 15.19 -11.97
N ALA A 103 6.19 16.34 -11.48
CA ALA A 103 6.99 17.13 -10.55
C ALA A 103 7.09 16.40 -9.20
N VAL A 104 8.13 16.68 -8.41
CA VAL A 104 8.22 16.13 -7.06
C VAL A 104 7.05 16.69 -6.23
N GLY A 105 6.25 15.79 -5.66
CA GLY A 105 5.02 16.14 -4.93
C GLY A 105 3.74 16.16 -5.78
N GLN A 106 3.83 15.76 -7.05
CA GLN A 106 2.69 15.52 -7.95
C GLN A 106 2.60 14.03 -8.35
#